data_AF-A0A1A8KV43-F1
#
_entry.id   AF-A0A1A8KV43-F1
#
_cell.length_a   1.000
_cell.length_b   1.000
_cell.length_c   1.000
_cell.angle_alpha   90.00
_cell.angle_beta   90.00
_cell.angle_gamma   90.00
#
_symmetry.space_group_name_H-M   'P 1'
#
loop_
_entity.id
_entity.type
_entity.pdbx_description
1 polymer ?
#
loop_
_entity_poly.entity_id
_entity_poly.type
_entity_poly.pdbx_seq_one_letter_code
_entity_poly.pdbx_strand_id
1 'polypeptide(L)'
;MHLGHHGLEELQGMEEGSALGILDHSVIKKVPIPSKLNGSALSALSISKEGLGVGSVSNPAEVFCSVPGRLSLLSSTSKYKVTVGEVQRRLSPPECLNASLLGGVLRRAKSKNGGRCLRERLEKIGLNLPAGRRKAANVTLLTSLVEGEAVHLARDFGYVCETEFPARATAEFLCRQSDPDQLPTRRSMLLATKEVCKEFMDLMSQDRSPLGGSRPTP
;
A
#
# COMPACT_ATOMS: atom_id res chain seq x y z
N MET A 1 6.39 -59.06 -65.31
CA MET A 1 4.95 -58.82 -65.49
C MET A 1 4.26 -59.11 -64.17
N HIS A 2 3.39 -58.18 -63.70
CA HIS A 2 2.31 -58.25 -62.66
C HIS A 2 2.27 -59.43 -61.66
N LEU A 3 1.90 -59.33 -60.38
CA LEU A 3 1.18 -58.37 -59.49
C LEU A 3 1.32 -59.00 -58.08
N GLY A 4 1.51 -58.26 -56.98
CA GLY A 4 0.44 -57.69 -56.15
C GLY A 4 0.70 -58.00 -54.66
N HIS A 5 1.05 -56.99 -53.85
CA HIS A 5 0.28 -56.41 -52.74
C HIS A 5 -0.13 -57.34 -51.57
N HIS A 6 0.55 -57.20 -50.41
CA HIS A 6 -0.02 -56.73 -49.13
C HIS A 6 1.00 -56.90 -47.97
N GLY A 7 1.02 -55.94 -47.03
CA GLY A 7 1.33 -56.25 -45.62
C GLY A 7 2.40 -55.43 -44.92
N LEU A 8 2.08 -54.16 -44.64
CA LEU A 8 2.31 -53.38 -43.41
C LEU A 8 3.69 -53.39 -42.69
N GLU A 9 4.29 -52.20 -42.75
CA GLU A 9 4.93 -51.40 -41.69
C GLU A 9 6.37 -51.74 -41.21
N GLU A 10 7.28 -50.86 -41.64
CA GLU A 10 8.67 -50.72 -41.22
C GLU A 10 8.84 -49.45 -40.35
N LEU A 11 9.56 -49.62 -39.24
CA LEU A 11 10.46 -48.72 -38.51
C LEU A 11 10.29 -47.17 -38.49
N GLN A 12 10.26 -46.67 -37.25
CA GLN A 12 11.19 -45.70 -36.65
C GLN A 12 11.14 -44.21 -37.07
N GLY A 13 10.94 -43.31 -36.10
CA GLY A 13 11.14 -41.87 -36.29
C GLY A 13 10.78 -41.03 -35.06
N MET A 14 11.52 -39.96 -34.84
CA MET A 14 11.68 -39.17 -33.62
C MET A 14 10.74 -37.94 -33.57
N GLU A 15 10.62 -37.34 -32.38
CA GLU A 15 10.44 -35.90 -32.11
C GLU A 15 9.04 -35.32 -31.70
N GLU A 16 9.09 -34.62 -30.55
CA GLU A 16 8.35 -33.45 -30.02
C GLU A 16 6.81 -33.35 -30.01
N GLY A 17 6.32 -32.91 -28.83
CA GLY A 17 5.20 -31.98 -28.71
C GLY A 17 3.95 -32.56 -28.05
N SER A 18 3.69 -32.19 -26.79
CA SER A 18 2.38 -31.65 -26.31
C SER A 18 2.24 -31.66 -24.78
N ALA A 19 2.16 -30.44 -24.24
CA ALA A 19 1.15 -29.97 -23.29
C ALA A 19 0.89 -30.76 -21.99
N LEU A 20 1.36 -30.22 -20.87
CA LEU A 20 0.71 -30.40 -19.56
C LEU A 20 0.80 -29.13 -18.71
N GLY A 21 -0.34 -28.41 -18.66
CA GLY A 21 -0.90 -27.81 -17.45
C GLY A 21 -0.20 -26.61 -16.83
N ILE A 22 -0.47 -25.41 -17.35
CA ILE A 22 -0.32 -24.16 -16.60
C ILE A 22 -1.33 -24.19 -15.44
N LEU A 23 -0.84 -24.30 -14.20
CA LEU A 23 -1.67 -24.12 -13.01
C LEU A 23 -1.73 -22.62 -12.66
N ASP A 24 -2.93 -22.08 -12.80
CA ASP A 24 -3.35 -20.75 -12.38
C ASP A 24 -3.44 -20.70 -10.85
N HIS A 25 -2.48 -20.02 -10.21
CA HIS A 25 -2.54 -19.66 -8.79
C HIS A 25 -2.56 -18.14 -8.63
N SER A 26 -3.67 -17.52 -9.02
CA SER A 26 -3.99 -16.15 -8.61
C SER A 26 -4.56 -16.09 -7.19
N VAL A 27 -3.80 -15.42 -6.32
CA VAL A 27 -4.22 -14.44 -5.28
C VAL A 27 -5.25 -14.90 -4.23
N ILE A 28 -4.72 -15.18 -3.04
CA ILE A 28 -5.24 -14.87 -1.68
C ILE A 28 -6.77 -14.88 -1.56
N LYS A 29 -7.30 -15.94 -0.94
CA LYS A 29 -8.71 -16.08 -0.57
C LYS A 29 -9.17 -14.91 0.30
N LYS A 30 -10.15 -14.17 -0.21
CA LYS A 30 -10.85 -13.05 0.44
C LYS A 30 -11.51 -13.53 1.75
N VAL A 31 -11.05 -13.02 2.90
CA VAL A 31 -11.69 -13.29 4.21
C VAL A 31 -12.84 -12.29 4.46
N PRO A 32 -14.00 -12.70 5.02
CA PRO A 32 -15.14 -11.81 5.25
C PRO A 32 -14.89 -10.80 6.38
N ILE A 33 -15.39 -9.57 6.20
CA ILE A 33 -15.42 -8.49 7.19
C ILE A 33 -16.67 -8.65 8.07
N PRO A 34 -16.60 -8.61 9.40
CA PRO A 34 -17.80 -8.52 10.24
C PRO A 34 -18.31 -7.07 10.28
N SER A 35 -19.45 -6.83 9.63
CA SER A 35 -20.20 -5.57 9.68
C SER A 35 -21.38 -5.70 10.64
N LYS A 36 -21.25 -5.12 11.85
CA LYS A 36 -22.40 -4.73 12.68
C LYS A 36 -22.09 -3.44 13.43
N LEU A 37 -22.87 -2.40 13.17
CA LEU A 37 -23.43 -1.48 14.18
C LEU A 37 -24.53 -0.63 13.51
N ASN A 38 -25.77 -0.97 13.88
CA ASN A 38 -26.99 -0.20 13.63
C ASN A 38 -27.17 0.82 14.76
N GLY A 39 -27.80 1.97 14.48
CA GLY A 39 -28.65 2.67 15.46
C GLY A 39 -28.42 4.17 15.68
N SER A 40 -29.25 4.96 14.99
CA SER A 40 -30.07 6.08 15.52
C SER A 40 -29.44 7.40 16.03
N ALA A 41 -29.69 8.46 15.24
CA ALA A 41 -30.31 9.78 15.53
C ALA A 41 -30.12 10.54 16.86
N LEU A 42 -30.15 11.89 16.69
CA LEU A 42 -30.31 13.01 17.64
C LEU A 42 -29.00 13.51 18.29
N SER A 43 -28.71 14.80 18.47
CA SER A 43 -29.42 16.06 18.22
C SER A 43 -28.44 17.24 18.41
N ALA A 44 -28.85 18.41 17.90
CA ALA A 44 -28.19 19.71 17.94
C ALA A 44 -27.53 20.13 19.27
N LEU A 45 -26.44 20.88 19.16
CA LEU A 45 -26.13 22.02 20.04
C LEU A 45 -25.20 23.00 19.33
N SER A 46 -25.77 24.18 19.06
CA SER A 46 -25.11 25.39 18.61
C SER A 46 -24.23 25.98 19.71
N ILE A 47 -22.96 26.24 19.42
CA ILE A 47 -22.16 27.25 20.12
C ILE A 47 -21.69 28.26 19.09
N SER A 48 -22.36 29.41 19.12
CA SER A 48 -21.90 30.64 18.48
C SER A 48 -20.74 31.21 19.31
N LYS A 49 -19.59 31.44 18.69
CA LYS A 49 -18.70 32.56 19.06
C LYS A 49 -17.78 32.93 17.90
N GLU A 50 -18.11 34.04 17.28
CA GLU A 50 -17.36 34.80 16.27
C GLU A 50 -15.94 35.16 16.73
N GLY A 51 -14.99 35.16 15.77
CA GLY A 51 -13.72 35.89 15.89
C GLY A 51 -12.50 35.26 15.18
N LEU A 52 -12.15 35.81 14.01
CA LEU A 52 -10.88 35.65 13.26
C LEU A 52 -10.70 34.43 12.32
N GLY A 53 -11.29 34.52 11.13
CA GLY A 53 -10.53 34.54 9.85
C GLY A 53 -9.61 33.38 9.45
N VAL A 54 -9.66 32.21 10.09
CA VAL A 54 -8.98 31.00 9.60
C VAL A 54 -10.06 30.09 9.03
N GLY A 55 -10.11 29.98 7.70
CA GLY A 55 -11.07 29.14 6.99
C GLY A 55 -11.14 27.75 7.63
N SER A 56 -12.34 27.33 8.02
CA SER A 56 -12.54 26.03 8.65
C SER A 56 -12.00 24.95 7.70
N VAL A 57 -10.89 24.32 8.07
CA VAL A 57 -10.37 23.19 7.31
C VAL A 57 -11.45 22.12 7.32
N SER A 58 -11.86 21.64 6.14
CA SER A 58 -12.82 20.55 6.00
C SER A 58 -12.39 19.35 6.86
N ASN A 59 -13.35 18.51 7.27
CA ASN A 59 -13.08 17.33 8.08
C ASN A 59 -11.92 16.50 7.45
N PRO A 60 -10.79 16.26 8.15
CA PRO A 60 -9.64 15.57 7.57
C PRO A 60 -9.94 14.14 7.13
N ALA A 61 -11.02 13.52 7.64
CA ALA A 61 -11.48 12.20 7.21
C ALA A 61 -12.30 12.23 5.92
N GLU A 62 -12.69 13.41 5.43
CA GLU A 62 -13.44 13.55 4.18
C GLU A 62 -12.60 13.10 2.99
N VAL A 63 -13.25 12.44 2.02
CA VAL A 63 -12.59 11.97 0.80
C VAL A 63 -12.43 13.15 -0.17
N PHE A 64 -11.19 13.53 -0.46
CA PHE A 64 -10.89 14.53 -1.47
C PHE A 64 -11.10 13.99 -2.88
N CYS A 65 -10.54 12.82 -3.20
CA CYS A 65 -10.81 12.13 -4.46
C CYS A 65 -10.49 10.65 -4.35
N SER A 66 -10.89 9.88 -5.36
CA SER A 66 -10.49 8.48 -5.50
C SER A 66 -9.51 8.34 -6.67
N VAL A 67 -8.46 7.57 -6.47
CA VAL A 67 -7.42 7.33 -7.47
C VAL A 67 -7.31 5.83 -7.78
N PRO A 68 -7.06 5.42 -9.03
CA PRO A 68 -6.75 4.02 -9.34
C PRO A 68 -5.46 3.59 -8.63
N GLY A 69 -5.26 2.30 -8.36
CA GLY A 69 -4.02 1.74 -7.78
C GLY A 69 -2.84 1.70 -8.76
N ARG A 70 -1.61 1.85 -8.26
CA ARG A 70 -0.34 1.81 -9.03
C ARG A 70 0.20 0.39 -9.03
N LEU A 71 0.04 -0.30 -7.89
CA LEU A 71 0.50 -1.67 -7.66
C LEU A 71 -0.59 -2.71 -8.00
N SER A 72 -1.59 -2.36 -8.82
CA SER A 72 -2.68 -3.25 -9.20
C SER A 72 -2.51 -3.75 -10.63
N LEU A 73 -2.76 -5.04 -10.87
CA LEU A 73 -2.87 -5.61 -12.21
C LEU A 73 -4.16 -5.14 -12.90
N LEU A 74 -4.17 -5.16 -14.24
CA LEU A 74 -5.29 -4.66 -15.06
C LEU A 74 -6.64 -5.29 -14.67
N SER A 75 -6.65 -6.59 -14.35
CA SER A 75 -7.85 -7.34 -13.94
C SER A 75 -8.33 -7.06 -12.51
N SER A 76 -7.49 -6.46 -11.66
CA SER A 76 -7.74 -6.24 -10.22
C SER A 76 -7.53 -4.78 -9.83
N THR A 77 -8.02 -3.86 -10.66
CA THR A 77 -7.85 -2.42 -10.44
C THR A 77 -8.56 -1.98 -9.17
N SER A 78 -7.79 -1.73 -8.11
CA SER A 78 -8.31 -1.15 -6.87
C SER A 78 -8.43 0.37 -6.99
N LYS A 79 -9.44 0.96 -6.35
CA LYS A 79 -9.57 2.42 -6.20
C LYS A 79 -9.32 2.79 -4.75
N TYR A 80 -8.42 3.74 -4.55
CA TYR A 80 -8.00 4.22 -3.24
C TYR A 80 -8.59 5.60 -2.96
N LYS A 81 -9.16 5.77 -1.78
CA LYS A 81 -9.67 7.06 -1.29
C LYS A 81 -8.50 7.88 -0.77
N VAL A 82 -8.33 9.07 -1.32
CA VAL A 82 -7.39 10.08 -0.82
C VAL A 82 -8.19 11.04 0.05
N THR A 83 -7.80 11.18 1.31
CA THR A 83 -8.51 12.04 2.28
C THR A 83 -7.99 13.47 2.24
N VAL A 84 -8.78 14.41 2.75
CA VAL A 84 -8.35 15.80 2.98
C VAL A 84 -7.13 15.82 3.90
N GLY A 85 -7.09 14.97 4.94
CA GLY A 85 -5.96 14.85 5.85
C GLY A 85 -4.67 14.39 5.17
N GLU A 86 -4.74 13.42 4.25
CA GLU A 86 -3.58 13.03 3.44
C GLU A 86 -3.07 14.21 2.62
N VAL A 87 -3.97 14.92 1.92
CA VAL A 87 -3.58 16.07 1.10
C VAL A 87 -2.95 17.16 1.97
N GLN A 88 -3.51 17.45 3.13
CA GLN A 88 -2.96 18.41 4.08
C GLN A 88 -1.54 18.03 4.50
N ARG A 89 -1.30 16.76 4.88
CA ARG A 89 0.03 16.27 5.27
C ARG A 89 1.06 16.38 4.14
N ARG A 90 0.65 16.13 2.90
CA ARG A 90 1.53 16.26 1.72
C ARG A 90 1.89 17.72 1.40
N LEU A 91 1.05 18.68 1.78
CA LEU A 91 1.30 20.11 1.60
C LEU A 91 2.18 20.71 2.72
N SER A 92 2.19 20.08 3.90
CA SER A 92 3.05 20.41 5.03
C SER A 92 4.42 19.72 4.96
N PRO A 93 5.39 20.11 5.80
CA PRO A 93 6.61 19.33 6.00
C PRO A 93 6.29 17.88 6.42
N PRO A 94 7.13 16.89 6.05
CA PRO A 94 8.39 17.04 5.34
C PRO A 94 8.28 17.13 3.81
N GLU A 95 7.16 16.73 3.20
CA GLU A 95 7.06 16.62 1.73
C GLU A 95 6.88 17.97 1.02
N CYS A 96 6.05 18.87 1.58
CA CYS A 96 5.80 20.21 1.03
C CYS A 96 5.52 20.22 -0.49
N LEU A 97 4.69 19.28 -0.98
CA LEU A 97 4.48 19.06 -2.40
C LEU A 97 3.95 20.31 -3.11
N ASN A 98 4.42 20.53 -4.34
CA ASN A 98 3.84 21.53 -5.23
C ASN A 98 2.64 20.96 -6.00
N ALA A 99 1.90 21.83 -6.69
CA ALA A 99 0.70 21.43 -7.43
C ALA A 99 0.94 20.36 -8.50
N SER A 100 2.12 20.37 -9.14
CA SER A 100 2.45 19.39 -10.17
C SER A 100 2.70 18.00 -9.59
N LEU A 101 3.45 17.93 -8.48
CA LEU A 101 3.73 16.67 -7.78
C LEU A 101 2.47 16.11 -7.14
N LEU A 102 1.69 16.97 -6.45
CA LEU A 102 0.40 16.57 -5.91
C LEU A 102 -0.54 16.07 -7.02
N GLY A 103 -0.59 16.75 -8.17
CA GLY A 103 -1.35 16.28 -9.33
C GLY A 103 -0.94 14.89 -9.82
N GLY A 104 0.36 14.58 -9.78
CA GLY A 104 0.90 13.25 -10.13
C GLY A 104 0.56 12.16 -9.11
N VAL A 105 0.60 12.49 -7.81
CA VAL A 105 0.11 11.60 -6.73
C VAL A 105 -1.37 11.30 -6.91
N LEU A 106 -2.16 12.33 -7.19
CA LEU A 106 -3.61 12.24 -7.42
C LEU A 106 -3.99 11.65 -8.80
N ARG A 107 -2.99 11.29 -9.62
CA ARG A 107 -3.17 10.63 -10.93
C ARG A 107 -4.10 11.40 -11.87
N ARG A 108 -4.07 12.72 -11.78
CA ARG A 108 -4.85 13.59 -12.67
C ARG A 108 -4.10 13.73 -13.99
N ALA A 109 -4.82 13.67 -15.10
CA ALA A 109 -4.26 13.97 -16.40
C ALA A 109 -3.65 15.38 -16.41
N LYS A 110 -2.52 15.54 -17.12
CA LYS A 110 -1.93 16.87 -17.33
C LYS A 110 -2.86 17.68 -18.21
N SER A 111 -3.27 18.85 -17.73
CA SER A 111 -4.05 19.82 -18.50
C SER A 111 -3.47 21.21 -18.30
N LYS A 112 -3.63 22.09 -19.31
CA LYS A 112 -3.12 23.46 -19.30
C LYS A 112 -3.51 24.23 -18.03
N ASN A 113 -4.73 24.01 -17.54
CA ASN A 113 -5.28 24.67 -16.34
C ASN A 113 -5.30 23.77 -15.09
N GLY A 114 -4.66 22.59 -15.14
CA GLY A 114 -4.78 21.58 -14.07
C GLY A 114 -4.31 22.08 -12.71
N GLY A 115 -3.19 22.81 -12.66
CA GLY A 115 -2.68 23.40 -11.42
C GLY A 115 -3.59 24.50 -10.85
N ARG A 116 -4.24 25.29 -11.70
CA ARG A 116 -5.20 26.32 -11.27
C ARG A 116 -6.44 25.67 -10.67
N CYS A 117 -7.04 24.72 -11.39
CA CYS A 117 -8.21 23.97 -10.93
C CYS A 117 -7.93 23.18 -9.63
N LEU A 118 -6.72 22.63 -9.47
CA LEU A 118 -6.33 21.97 -8.22
C LEU A 118 -6.30 22.97 -7.05
N ARG A 119 -5.70 24.15 -7.24
CA ARG A 119 -5.67 25.20 -6.21
C ARG A 119 -7.08 25.67 -5.82
N GLU A 120 -7.93 25.97 -6.80
CA GLU A 120 -9.34 26.37 -6.54
C GLU A 120 -10.10 25.28 -5.76
N ARG A 121 -9.84 24.00 -6.06
CA ARG A 121 -10.48 22.88 -5.34
C ARG A 121 -9.95 22.73 -3.91
N LEU A 122 -8.67 22.98 -3.68
CA LEU A 122 -8.06 22.97 -2.34
C LEU A 122 -8.55 24.15 -1.50
N GLU A 123 -8.70 25.32 -2.11
CA GLU A 123 -9.19 26.52 -1.42
C GLU A 123 -10.63 26.34 -0.91
N LYS A 124 -11.49 25.65 -1.69
CA LYS A 124 -12.86 25.29 -1.27
C LYS A 124 -12.93 24.40 -0.03
N ILE A 125 -11.88 23.64 0.26
CA ILE A 125 -11.79 22.78 1.46
C ILE A 125 -10.92 23.40 2.57
N GLY A 126 -10.53 24.67 2.41
CA GLY A 126 -9.72 25.40 3.39
C GLY A 126 -8.22 25.06 3.33
N LEU A 127 -7.73 24.43 2.26
CA LEU A 127 -6.30 24.15 2.07
C LEU A 127 -5.66 25.14 1.09
N ASN A 128 -4.55 25.75 1.49
CA ASN A 128 -3.82 26.70 0.64
C ASN A 128 -2.59 26.05 0.00
N LEU A 129 -2.42 26.25 -1.31
CA LEU A 129 -1.26 25.82 -2.07
C LEU A 129 -0.69 26.99 -2.87
N PRO A 130 0.40 27.64 -2.39
CA PRO A 130 0.93 28.84 -3.03
C PRO A 130 1.46 28.56 -4.45
N ALA A 131 1.19 29.49 -5.36
CA ALA A 131 1.76 29.46 -6.70
C ALA A 131 3.29 29.67 -6.64
N GLY A 132 4.04 29.06 -7.55
CA GLY A 132 5.49 29.25 -7.64
C GLY A 132 6.32 28.54 -6.56
N ARG A 133 5.70 27.76 -5.67
CA ARG A 133 6.43 26.94 -4.69
C ARG A 133 7.40 25.99 -5.40
N ARG A 134 8.70 26.16 -5.14
CA ARG A 134 9.76 25.28 -5.62
C ARG A 134 9.69 23.93 -4.90
N LYS A 135 10.24 22.88 -5.54
CA LYS A 135 10.34 21.54 -4.96
C LYS A 135 11.14 21.60 -3.66
N ALA A 136 10.53 21.26 -2.54
CA ALA A 136 11.14 21.32 -1.21
C ALA A 136 11.76 19.98 -0.78
N ALA A 137 11.18 18.85 -1.20
CA ALA A 137 11.63 17.52 -0.83
C ALA A 137 12.01 16.66 -2.04
N ASN A 138 12.93 15.71 -1.84
CA ASN A 138 13.26 14.70 -2.82
C ASN A 138 12.06 13.78 -3.05
N VAL A 139 11.78 13.48 -4.32
CA VAL A 139 10.71 12.54 -4.67
C VAL A 139 11.30 11.15 -4.57
N THR A 140 10.68 10.29 -3.78
CA THR A 140 11.06 8.88 -3.63
C THR A 140 9.99 7.98 -4.24
N LEU A 141 10.26 6.68 -4.31
CA LEU A 141 9.25 5.70 -4.69
C LEU A 141 8.01 5.76 -3.77
N LEU A 142 8.22 6.01 -2.47
CA LEU A 142 7.14 6.10 -1.48
C LEU A 142 6.23 7.31 -1.70
N THR A 143 6.78 8.44 -2.17
CA THR A 143 5.97 9.63 -2.49
C THR A 143 4.86 9.31 -3.50
N SER A 144 5.06 8.30 -4.36
CA SER A 144 4.10 7.92 -5.41
C SER A 144 2.87 7.17 -4.90
N LEU A 145 2.96 6.52 -3.73
CA LEU A 145 1.88 5.76 -3.12
C LEU A 145 0.94 6.69 -2.37
N VAL A 146 -0.37 6.52 -2.53
CA VAL A 146 -1.33 7.13 -1.58
C VAL A 146 -1.40 6.30 -0.30
N GLU A 147 -1.87 6.88 0.81
CA GLU A 147 -1.85 6.19 2.12
C GLU A 147 -2.53 4.82 2.07
N GLY A 148 -3.66 4.71 1.39
CA GLY A 148 -4.34 3.42 1.24
C GLY A 148 -3.52 2.35 0.50
N GLU A 149 -2.68 2.74 -0.45
CA GLU A 149 -1.78 1.81 -1.13
C GLU A 149 -0.64 1.37 -0.23
N ALA A 150 -0.06 2.30 0.54
CA ALA A 150 1.00 2.00 1.48
C ALA A 150 0.52 1.01 2.56
N VAL A 151 -0.70 1.21 3.08
CA VAL A 151 -1.32 0.30 4.05
C VAL A 151 -1.57 -1.09 3.45
N HIS A 152 -2.08 -1.18 2.22
CA HIS A 152 -2.27 -2.47 1.56
C HIS A 152 -0.93 -3.17 1.29
N LEU A 153 0.08 -2.43 0.79
CA LEU A 153 1.42 -2.97 0.57
C LEU A 153 2.02 -3.53 1.86
N ALA A 154 1.94 -2.79 2.97
CA ALA A 154 2.45 -3.24 4.27
C ALA A 154 1.75 -4.51 4.76
N ARG A 155 0.42 -4.61 4.56
CA ARG A 155 -0.36 -5.80 4.92
C ARG A 155 0.08 -7.03 4.11
N ASP A 156 0.13 -6.90 2.79
CA ASP A 156 0.47 -8.03 1.91
C ASP A 156 1.91 -8.48 2.15
N PHE A 157 2.84 -7.53 2.38
CA PHE A 157 4.21 -7.84 2.75
C PHE A 157 4.29 -8.56 4.10
N GLY A 158 3.54 -8.10 5.10
CA GLY A 158 3.46 -8.77 6.41
C GLY A 158 2.96 -10.21 6.31
N TYR A 159 1.92 -10.45 5.51
CA TYR A 159 1.41 -11.80 5.25
C TYR A 159 2.50 -12.71 4.65
N VAL A 160 3.24 -12.23 3.64
CA VAL A 160 4.34 -13.00 3.03
C VAL A 160 5.46 -13.28 4.05
N CYS A 161 5.79 -12.32 4.91
CA CYS A 161 6.76 -12.53 5.98
C CYS A 161 6.31 -13.59 7.00
N GLU A 162 5.02 -13.70 7.27
CA GLU A 162 4.49 -14.69 8.22
C GLU A 162 4.34 -16.09 7.61
N THR A 163 3.90 -16.19 6.35
CA THR A 163 3.56 -17.48 5.74
C THR A 163 4.68 -18.06 4.90
N GLU A 164 5.48 -17.23 4.23
CA GLU A 164 6.44 -17.68 3.22
C GLU A 164 7.91 -17.47 3.63
N PHE A 165 8.18 -16.76 4.74
CA PHE A 165 9.57 -16.52 5.14
C PHE A 165 10.28 -17.83 5.51
N PRO A 166 11.44 -18.16 4.91
CA PRO A 166 12.10 -19.45 5.06
C PRO A 166 12.88 -19.57 6.39
N ALA A 167 12.22 -19.31 7.52
CA ALA A 167 12.82 -19.17 8.84
C ALA A 167 13.72 -20.37 9.21
N ARG A 168 13.23 -21.59 8.96
CA ARG A 168 13.96 -22.83 9.27
C ARG A 168 15.23 -22.96 8.43
N ALA A 169 15.14 -22.78 7.12
CA ALA A 169 16.29 -22.90 6.22
C ALA A 169 17.37 -21.86 6.55
N THR A 170 16.96 -20.62 6.83
CA THR A 170 17.87 -19.57 7.29
C THR A 170 18.54 -19.93 8.62
N ALA A 171 17.79 -20.46 9.59
CA ALA A 171 18.34 -20.88 10.88
C ALA A 171 19.35 -22.03 10.74
N GLU A 172 19.02 -23.05 9.94
CA GLU A 172 19.91 -24.19 9.67
C GLU A 172 21.21 -23.75 9.00
N PHE A 173 21.13 -22.86 8.01
CA PHE A 173 22.31 -22.29 7.34
C PHE A 173 23.23 -21.56 8.33
N LEU A 174 22.66 -20.71 9.19
CA LEU A 174 23.44 -19.95 10.19
C LEU A 174 24.07 -20.85 11.27
N CYS A 175 23.36 -21.90 11.70
CA CYS A 175 23.88 -22.83 12.69
C CYS A 175 25.02 -23.67 12.14
N ARG A 176 24.98 -24.09 10.87
CA ARG A 176 26.06 -24.86 10.22
C ARG A 176 27.38 -24.09 10.11
N GLN A 177 27.32 -22.77 10.01
CA GLN A 177 28.51 -21.92 9.86
C GLN A 177 29.07 -21.43 11.21
N SER A 178 28.37 -21.68 12.31
CA SER A 178 28.75 -21.18 13.64
C SER A 178 29.47 -22.26 14.43
N ASP A 179 30.47 -21.83 15.22
CA ASP A 179 31.14 -22.69 16.19
C ASP A 179 30.14 -23.16 17.27
N PRO A 180 30.04 -24.48 17.57
CA PRO A 180 29.14 -25.01 18.60
C PRO A 180 29.23 -24.29 19.95
N ASP A 181 30.44 -23.89 20.37
CA ASP A 181 30.66 -23.24 21.66
C ASP A 181 30.08 -21.82 21.71
N GLN A 182 29.88 -21.18 20.55
CA GLN A 182 29.31 -19.84 20.45
C GLN A 182 27.78 -19.84 20.32
N LEU A 183 27.16 -20.99 20.04
CA LEU A 183 25.70 -21.09 19.85
C LEU A 183 24.89 -20.62 21.08
N PRO A 184 25.25 -20.93 22.34
CA PRO A 184 24.51 -20.44 23.49
C PRO A 184 24.52 -18.91 23.60
N THR A 185 25.68 -18.29 23.41
CA THR A 185 25.84 -16.83 23.42
C THR A 185 25.06 -16.19 22.28
N ARG A 186 25.13 -16.76 21.06
CA ARG A 186 24.38 -16.29 19.90
C ARG A 186 22.87 -16.36 20.12
N ARG A 187 22.38 -17.45 20.71
CA ARG A 187 20.96 -17.60 21.09
C ARG A 187 20.54 -16.52 22.08
N SER A 188 21.35 -16.27 23.11
CA SER A 188 21.09 -15.22 24.09
C SER A 188 20.97 -13.84 23.43
N MET A 189 21.92 -13.49 22.55
CA MET A 189 21.89 -12.24 21.79
C MET A 189 20.64 -12.12 20.91
N LEU A 190 20.23 -13.19 20.22
CA LEU A 190 19.02 -13.18 19.40
C LEU A 190 17.75 -12.95 20.22
N LEU A 191 17.65 -13.56 21.40
CA LEU A 191 16.52 -13.36 22.31
C LEU A 191 16.48 -11.93 22.84
N ALA A 192 17.64 -11.37 23.24
CA ALA A 192 17.73 -9.99 23.66
C ALA A 192 17.31 -9.02 22.54
N THR A 193 17.81 -9.22 21.31
CA THR A 193 17.43 -8.41 20.14
C THR A 193 15.93 -8.51 19.85
N LYS A 194 15.34 -9.71 19.96
CA LYS A 194 13.91 -9.90 19.76
C LYS A 194 13.08 -9.06 20.73
N GLU A 195 13.45 -9.02 22.01
CA GLU A 195 12.73 -8.21 23.00
C GLU A 195 12.86 -6.71 22.69
N VAL A 196 14.05 -6.22 22.32
CA VAL A 196 14.23 -4.82 21.89
C VAL A 196 13.38 -4.49 20.66
N CYS A 197 13.34 -5.38 19.66
CA CYS A 197 12.46 -5.18 18.50
C CYS A 197 10.98 -5.15 18.90
N LYS A 198 10.58 -5.97 19.88
CA LYS A 198 9.21 -6.00 20.38
C LYS A 198 8.82 -4.70 21.08
N GLU A 199 9.68 -4.18 21.96
CA GLU A 199 9.46 -2.88 22.59
C GLU A 199 9.31 -1.75 21.56
N PHE A 200 10.14 -1.77 20.51
CA PHE A 200 10.03 -0.81 19.42
C PHE A 200 8.71 -0.95 18.64
N MET A 201 8.28 -2.18 18.33
CA MET A 201 6.98 -2.42 17.69
C MET A 201 5.82 -1.94 18.57
N ASP A 202 5.87 -2.21 19.86
CA ASP A 202 4.85 -1.78 20.82
C ASP A 202 4.75 -0.26 20.88
N LEU A 203 5.89 0.45 20.87
CA LEU A 203 5.93 1.91 20.76
C LEU A 203 5.30 2.40 19.44
N MET A 204 5.65 1.79 18.30
CA MET A 204 5.08 2.18 17.00
C MET A 204 3.58 1.91 16.90
N SER A 205 3.08 0.84 17.54
CA SER A 205 1.65 0.50 17.57
C SER A 205 0.80 1.52 18.36
N GLN A 206 1.45 2.33 19.19
CA GLN A 206 0.81 3.42 19.91
C GLN A 206 0.68 4.70 19.06
N ASP A 207 1.20 4.73 17.83
CA ASP A 207 0.95 5.84 16.92
C ASP A 207 -0.56 6.00 16.67
N ARG A 208 -1.03 7.25 16.75
CA ARG A 208 -2.44 7.64 16.59
C ARG A 208 -2.62 8.59 15.41
N SER A 209 -1.63 8.66 14.53
CA SER A 209 -1.70 9.48 13.33
C SER A 209 -2.96 9.11 12.52
N PRO A 210 -3.79 10.09 12.13
CA PRO A 210 -5.06 9.83 11.44
C PRO A 210 -4.80 9.51 9.96
N LEU A 211 -4.24 8.34 9.70
CA LEU A 211 -3.94 7.80 8.37
C LEU A 211 -5.18 7.10 7.79
N GLY A 212 -5.43 7.30 6.50
CA GLY A 212 -6.50 6.59 5.77
C GLY A 212 -7.93 6.82 6.29
N GLY A 213 -8.17 7.88 7.07
CA GLY A 213 -9.48 8.17 7.67
C GLY A 213 -9.77 7.40 8.96
N SER A 214 -8.80 6.64 9.50
CA SER A 214 -8.92 6.03 10.81
C SER A 214 -8.83 7.09 11.93
N ARG A 215 -9.69 6.95 12.94
CA ARG A 215 -9.57 7.66 14.23
C ARG A 215 -9.30 6.61 15.30
N PRO A 216 -8.04 6.26 15.56
CA PRO A 216 -7.77 5.34 16.66
C PRO A 216 -8.22 6.01 17.97
N THR A 217 -9.06 5.31 18.74
CA THR A 217 -9.58 5.79 20.03
C THR A 217 -8.45 5.92 21.06
N PRO A 218 -8.53 6.89 21.98
CA PRO A 218 -7.56 7.04 23.06
C PRO A 218 -7.50 5.79 23.95
#